data_AF-A0A971AQB0-F1
#
_entry.id   AF-A0A971AQB0-F1
#
_cell.length_a   1.000
_cell.length_b   1.000
_cell.length_c   1.000
_cell.angle_alpha   90.00
_cell.angle_beta   90.00
_cell.angle_gamma   90.00
#
_symmetry.space_group_name_H-M   'P 1'
#
loop_
_entity.id
_entity.type
_entity.pdbx_description
1 polymer ?
#
loop_
_entity_poly.entity_id
_entity_poly.type
_entity_poly.pdbx_seq_one_letter_code
_entity_poly.pdbx_strand_id
1 'polypeptide(L)' 'MDNQTVVFTVGNEEYGLPVQYVKEITLLTDVHPLPQAPFYIQGLINLRGQALPVVN' A
#
# COMPACT_ATOMS: atom_id res chain seq x y z
N MET A 1 -22.70 7.19 -12.61
CA MET A 1 -21.48 6.36 -12.65
C MET A 1 -21.17 6.00 -11.22
N ASP A 2 -21.21 4.71 -10.90
CA ASP A 2 -21.10 4.25 -9.52
C ASP A 2 -19.68 4.49 -8.99
N ASN A 3 -19.57 5.30 -7.94
CA ASN A 3 -18.29 5.66 -7.33
C ASN A 3 -17.88 4.57 -6.34
N GLN A 4 -17.50 3.39 -6.85
CA GLN A 4 -17.05 2.27 -6.04
C GLN A 4 -15.78 2.64 -5.26
N THR A 5 -15.77 2.33 -3.96
CA THR A 5 -14.70 2.70 -3.03
C THR A 5 -14.22 1.46 -2.29
N VAL A 6 -12.90 1.30 -2.18
CA VAL A 6 -12.29 0.33 -1.27
C VAL A 6 -12.17 0.99 0.09
N VAL A 7 -12.81 0.40 1.09
CA VAL A 7 -12.77 0.87 2.49
C VAL A 7 -11.82 -0.04 3.27
N PHE A 8 -10.95 0.57 4.08
CA PHE A 8 -9.98 -0.14 4.93
C PHE A 8 -9.76 0.63 6.23
N THR A 9 -9.27 -0.06 7.26
CA THR A 9 -9.09 0.51 8.60
C THR A 9 -7.61 0.76 8.89
N VAL A 10 -7.31 1.93 9.46
CA VAL A 10 -5.99 2.26 10.02
C VAL A 10 -6.18 2.66 11.47
N GLY A 11 -5.60 1.90 12.40
CA GLY A 11 -5.89 2.06 13.83
C GLY A 11 -7.37 1.83 14.11
N ASN A 12 -8.07 2.88 14.56
CA ASN A 12 -9.50 2.85 14.90
C ASN A 12 -10.38 3.63 13.91
N GLU A 13 -9.82 4.04 12.77
CA GLU A 13 -10.51 4.89 11.78
C GLU A 13 -10.63 4.19 10.43
N GLU A 14 -11.74 4.45 9.74
CA GLU A 14 -11.99 3.95 8.38
C GLU A 14 -11.59 5.00 7.34
N TYR A 15 -10.90 4.52 6.30
CA TYR A 15 -10.46 5.30 5.16
C TYR A 15 -11.01 4.68 3.86
N GLY A 16 -11.15 5.50 2.82
CA GLY A 16 -11.68 5.07 1.53
C GLY A 16 -10.82 5.56 0.36
N LEU A 17 -10.57 4.66 -0.60
CA LEU A 17 -9.93 5.01 -1.88
C LEU A 17 -10.84 4.62 -3.05
N PRO A 18 -11.10 5.52 -4.03
CA PRO A 18 -11.86 5.16 -5.21
C PRO A 18 -11.22 3.97 -5.93
N VAL A 19 -12.03 2.99 -6.33
CA VAL A 19 -11.54 1.71 -6.87
C VAL A 19 -10.68 1.89 -8.13
N GLN A 20 -10.92 2.96 -8.90
CA GLN A 20 -10.13 3.31 -10.09
C GLN A 20 -8.64 3.57 -9.80
N TYR A 21 -8.28 3.87 -8.55
CA TYR A 21 -6.90 4.05 -8.10
C TYR A 21 -6.30 2.80 -7.45
N VAL A 22 -7.09 1.72 -7.28
CA VAL A 22 -6.65 0.46 -6.67
C VAL A 22 -6.25 -0.51 -7.77
N LYS A 23 -4.95 -0.84 -7.85
CA LYS A 23 -4.43 -1.79 -8.85
C LYS A 23 -4.65 -3.24 -8.44
N GLU A 24 -4.33 -3.57 -7.19
CA GLU A 24 -4.57 -4.89 -6.59
C GLU A 24 -4.55 -4.79 -5.07
N ILE A 25 -5.24 -5.72 -4.40
CA ILE A 25 -5.17 -5.92 -2.94
C ILE A 25 -4.42 -7.23 -2.73
N THR A 26 -3.27 -7.17 -2.05
CA THR A 26 -2.41 -8.33 -1.80
C THR A 26 -2.03 -8.40 -0.33
N LEU A 27 -1.66 -9.59 0.13
CA LEU A 27 -1.00 -9.77 1.41
C LEU A 27 0.39 -9.14 1.35
N LEU A 28 0.80 -8.51 2.46
CA LEU A 28 2.15 -7.97 2.61
C LEU A 28 3.16 -9.14 2.65
N THR A 29 4.27 -8.96 1.94
CA THR A 29 5.40 -9.90 1.91
C THR A 29 6.61 -9.27 2.60
N ASP A 30 7.75 -9.96 2.62
CA ASP A 30 8.96 -9.45 3.26
C ASP A 30 9.38 -8.07 2.73
N VAL A 31 9.35 -7.09 3.63
CA VAL A 31 9.76 -5.72 3.35
C VAL A 31 11.27 -5.61 3.54
N HIS A 32 11.97 -5.29 2.46
CA HIS A 32 13.41 -5.08 2.45
C HIS A 32 13.70 -3.61 2.79
N PRO A 33 14.51 -3.31 3.82
CA PRO A 33 14.80 -1.93 4.20
C PRO A 33 15.40 -1.12 3.06
N LEU A 34 14.94 0.13 2.89
CA LEU A 34 15.51 1.06 1.91
C LEU A 34 16.46 2.05 2.62
N PRO A 35 17.78 1.98 2.38
CA PRO A 35 18.73 2.88 3.04
C PRO A 35 18.44 4.35 2.72
N GLN A 36 18.61 5.23 3.72
CA GLN A 36 18.40 6.69 3.59
C GLN A 36 16.98 7.11 3.19
N ALA A 37 15.99 6.21 3.33
CA ALA A 37 14.60 6.56 3.07
C ALA A 37 14.01 7.42 4.21
N PRO A 38 13.01 8.28 3.90
CA PRO A 38 12.22 8.95 4.93
C PRO A 38 11.55 7.95 5.90
N PHE A 39 11.26 8.39 7.12
CA PHE A 39 10.74 7.53 8.19
C PHE A 39 9.41 6.83 7.86
N TYR A 40 8.59 7.42 6.97
CA TYR A 40 7.30 6.86 6.53
C TYR A 40 7.46 5.79 5.44
N ILE A 41 8.68 5.57 4.94
CA ILE A 41 8.98 4.49 4.00
C ILE A 41 9.46 3.29 4.80
N GLN A 42 8.63 2.25 4.88
CA GLN A 42 8.98 1.02 5.57
C GLN A 42 10.05 0.22 4.78
N GLY A 43 10.06 0.34 3.45
CA GLY A 43 11.03 -0.31 2.58
C GLY A 43 10.45 -0.67 1.21
N LEU A 44 11.01 -1.71 0.58
CA LEU A 44 10.59 -2.24 -0.71
C LEU A 44 10.05 -3.67 -0.59
N ILE A 45 9.00 -3.99 -1.34
CA ILE A 45 8.57 -5.37 -1.60
C ILE A 45 8.83 -5.72 -3.07
N ASN A 46 9.02 -7.02 -3.34
CA ASN A 46 9.03 -7.52 -4.70
C ASN A 46 7.66 -8.11 -5.05
N LEU A 47 6.92 -7.41 -5.92
CA LEU A 47 5.62 -7.84 -6.40
C LEU A 47 5.73 -8.29 -7.86
N ARG A 48 5.79 -9.62 -8.07
CA ARG A 48 5.91 -10.25 -9.39
C ARG A 48 7.07 -9.69 -10.24
N GLY A 49 8.22 -9.44 -9.61
CA GLY A 49 9.43 -8.89 -10.25
C GLY A 49 9.51 -7.36 -10.24
N GLN A 50 8.49 -6.66 -9.75
CA GLN A 50 8.53 -5.20 -9.59
C GLN A 50 8.85 -4.83 -8.14
N ALA A 51 9.89 -4.00 -7.96
CA ALA A 51 10.19 -3.39 -6.68
C ALA A 51 9.22 -2.24 -6.41
N LEU A 52 8.39 -2.37 -5.38
CA LEU A 52 7.40 -1.36 -5.00
C LEU A 52 7.67 -0.84 -3.57
N PRO A 53 7.58 0.48 -3.34
CA PRO A 53 7.71 1.03 -1.99
C PRO A 53 6.49 0.71 -1.13
N VAL A 54 6.75 0.42 0.14
CA VAL A 54 5.73 0.31 1.19
C VAL A 54 5.80 1.54 2.08
N VAL A 55 4.64 2.18 2.26
CA VAL A 55 4.47 3.39 3.07
C VAL A 55 3.63 3.03 4.31
N ASN A 56 3.99 3.58 5.47
CA ASN A 56 3.22 3.48 6.71
C ASN A 56 3.30 4.81 7.47
#